data_AF-A0AAP5H5H7-F1
#
_entry.id   AF-A0AAP5H5H7-F1
#
_cell.length_a   1.000
_cell.length_b   1.000
_cell.length_c   1.000
_cell.angle_alpha   90.00
_cell.angle_beta   90.00
_cell.angle_gamma   90.00
#
_symmetry.space_group_name_H-M   'P 1'
#
loop_
_entity.id
_entity.type
_entity.pdbx_description
1 polymer ?
#
loop_
_entity_poly.entity_id
_entity_poly.type
_entity_poly.pdbx_seq_one_letter_code
_entity_poly.pdbx_strand_id
1 'polypeptide(L)' 'MSKFNEDQMEQALRISEASLNIEGQELQAGAKKLIELKLSGQISEKDFLRMAKGLAKHET' A
#
# COMPACT_ATOMS: atom_id res chain seq x y z
N MET A 1 -2.81 5.28 -18.12
CA MET A 1 -2.21 6.19 -17.13
C MET A 1 -0.90 6.72 -17.70
N SER A 2 -0.47 7.92 -17.34
CA SER A 2 0.84 8.45 -17.75
C SER A 2 1.96 7.69 -17.03
N LYS A 3 3.06 7.35 -17.73
CA LYS A 3 4.28 6.76 -17.12
C LYS A 3 4.76 7.52 -15.89
N PHE A 4 4.58 8.85 -15.91
CA PHE A 4 4.94 9.74 -14.80
C PHE A 4 4.21 9.41 -13.49
N ASN A 5 2.95 8.94 -13.56
CA ASN A 5 2.22 8.55 -12.36
C ASN A 5 2.73 7.23 -11.77
N GLU A 6 3.10 6.26 -12.62
CA GLU A 6 3.62 4.96 -12.16
C GLU A 6 4.96 5.14 -11.42
N ASP A 7 5.86 5.98 -11.94
CA ASP A 7 7.15 6.25 -11.30
C ASP A 7 6.97 6.91 -9.92
N GLN A 8 6.02 7.83 -9.77
CA GLN A 8 5.71 8.47 -8.49
C GLN A 8 5.10 7.49 -7.48
N MET A 9 4.27 6.56 -7.95
CA MET A 9 3.68 5.51 -7.10
C MET A 9 4.74 4.54 -6.59
N GLU A 10 5.63 4.07 -7.47
CA GLU A 10 6.74 3.20 -7.09
C GLU A 10 7.70 3.88 -6.11
N GLN A 11 7.92 5.19 -6.26
CA GLN A 11 8.75 5.95 -5.34
C GLN A 11 8.10 6.04 -3.95
N ALA A 12 6.81 6.35 -3.87
CA ALA A 12 6.07 6.41 -2.61
C ALA A 12 6.02 5.05 -1.91
N LEU A 13 5.87 3.96 -2.68
CA LEU A 13 5.89 2.60 -2.14
C LEU A 13 7.26 2.24 -1.57
N ARG A 14 8.35 2.52 -2.31
CA ARG A 14 9.72 2.28 -1.86
C ARG A 14 10.07 3.04 -0.58
N ILE A 15 9.65 4.30 -0.47
CA ILE A 15 9.87 5.09 0.75
C ILE A 15 9.13 4.45 1.94
N SER A 16 7.90 4.02 1.72
CA SER A 16 7.09 3.38 2.77
C SER A 16 7.70 2.05 3.23
N GLU A 17 8.17 1.22 2.30
CA GLU A 17 8.89 -0.04 2.59
C GLU A 17 10.20 0.23 3.35
N ALA A 18 10.97 1.25 2.94
CA ALA A 18 12.22 1.62 3.60
C ALA A 18 11.98 2.09 5.05
N SER A 19 10.94 2.90 5.30
CA SER A 19 10.59 3.34 6.65
C SER A 19 10.22 2.17 7.56
N LEU A 20 9.44 1.20 7.09
CA LEU A 20 9.08 0.01 7.86
C LEU A 20 10.31 -0.84 8.19
N ASN A 21 11.21 -1.03 7.20
CA ASN A 21 12.44 -1.80 7.40
C ASN A 21 13.37 -1.16 8.44
N ILE A 22 13.41 0.17 8.55
CA ILE A 22 14.17 0.87 9.61
C ILE A 22 13.63 0.50 11.00
N GLU A 23 12.32 0.31 11.13
CA GLU A 23 11.66 -0.09 12.37
C GLU A 23 11.67 -1.61 12.59
N GLY A 24 12.34 -2.38 11.72
CA GLY A 24 12.37 -3.84 11.76
C GLY A 24 11.01 -4.48 11.43
N GLN A 25 10.14 -3.75 10.74
CA GLN A 25 8.84 -4.23 10.28
C GLN A 25 8.88 -4.47 8.77
N GLU A 26 8.11 -5.45 8.32
CA GLU A 26 7.92 -5.71 6.89
C GLU A 26 6.51 -5.33 6.47
N LEU A 27 6.40 -4.79 5.24
CA LEU A 27 5.10 -4.54 4.64
C LEU A 27 4.45 -5.90 4.32
N GLN A 28 3.30 -6.19 4.93
CA GLN A 28 2.55 -7.40 4.60
C GLN A 28 2.25 -7.50 3.11
N ALA A 29 2.34 -8.71 2.56
CA ALA A 29 2.04 -8.97 1.15
C ALA A 29 0.64 -8.47 0.72
N GLY A 30 -0.34 -8.53 1.62
CA GLY A 30 -1.69 -8.00 1.38
C GLY A 30 -1.77 -6.47 1.38
N ALA A 31 -0.92 -5.79 2.16
CA ALA A 31 -0.89 -4.33 2.26
C ALA A 31 -0.32 -3.69 0.99
N LYS A 32 0.73 -4.28 0.40
CA LYS A 32 1.32 -3.80 -0.87
C LYS A 32 0.28 -3.74 -1.99
N LYS A 33 -0.42 -4.86 -2.20
CA LYS A 33 -1.46 -4.95 -3.24
C LYS A 33 -2.61 -3.97 -2.99
N LEU A 34 -2.95 -3.73 -1.73
CA LEU A 34 -4.00 -2.77 -1.38
C LEU A 34 -3.60 -1.32 -1.69
N ILE A 35 -2.34 -0.96 -1.46
CA ILE A 35 -1.79 0.35 -1.82
C ILE A 35 -1.80 0.55 -3.34
N GLU A 36 -1.38 -0.45 -4.12
CA GLU A 36 -1.43 -0.42 -5.58
C GLU A 36 -2.86 -0.19 -6.12
N LEU A 37 -3.85 -0.89 -5.57
CA LEU A 37 -5.26 -0.72 -5.94
C LEU A 37 -5.77 0.71 -5.65
N LYS A 38 -5.38 1.29 -4.52
CA LYS A 38 -5.78 2.67 -4.15
C LYS A 38 -5.10 3.70 -5.03
N LEU A 39 -3.80 3.58 -5.24
CA LEU A 39 -3.04 4.50 -6.06
C LEU A 39 -3.53 4.46 -7.52
N SER A 40 -3.83 3.26 -8.05
CA SER A 40 -4.37 3.09 -9.41
C SER A 40 -5.82 3.55 -9.57
N GLY A 41 -6.48 3.97 -8.48
CA GLY A 41 -7.87 4.41 -8.50
C GLY A 41 -8.90 3.29 -8.70
N GLN A 42 -8.46 2.02 -8.65
CA GLN A 42 -9.36 0.86 -8.77
C GLN A 42 -10.28 0.71 -7.55
N ILE A 43 -9.87 1.24 -6.39
CA ILE A 43 -10.68 1.27 -5.17
C ILE A 43 -10.78 2.69 -4.61
N SER A 44 -11.92 2.96 -3.97
CA SER A 44 -12.16 4.21 -3.25
C SER A 44 -11.29 4.29 -1.98
N GLU A 45 -11.14 5.49 -1.42
CA GLU A 45 -10.51 5.66 -0.11
C GLU A 45 -11.26 4.93 1.00
N LYS A 46 -12.59 4.93 0.94
CA LYS A 46 -13.46 4.20 1.88
C LYS A 46 -13.21 2.69 1.81
N ASP A 47 -13.06 2.14 0.60
CA ASP A 47 -12.77 0.71 0.41
C ASP A 47 -11.35 0.36 0.86
N PHE A 48 -10.37 1.21 0.56
CA PHE A 48 -9.01 1.07 1.06
C PHE A 48 -8.99 0.94 2.59
N LEU A 49 -9.62 1.86 3.31
CA LEU A 49 -9.66 1.83 4.78
C LEU A 49 -10.39 0.59 5.31
N ARG A 50 -11.48 0.17 4.66
CA ARG A 50 -12.23 -1.04 5.03
C ARG A 50 -11.38 -2.30 4.86
N MET A 51 -10.67 -2.42 3.76
CA MET A 51 -9.81 -3.58 3.46
C MET A 51 -8.54 -3.60 4.33
N ALA A 52 -7.94 -2.44 4.59
CA ALA A 52 -6.79 -2.30 5.48
C ALA A 52 -7.15 -2.75 6.91
N LYS A 53 -8.33 -2.35 7.40
CA LYS A 53 -8.87 -2.84 8.68
C LYS A 53 -9.09 -4.36 8.69
N GLY A 54 -9.42 -4.95 7.55
CA GLY A 54 -9.55 -6.41 7.41
C GLY A 54 -8.20 -7.12 7.54
N LEU A 55 -7.17 -6.60 6.87
CA LEU A 55 -5.80 -7.12 6.94
C LEU A 55 -5.26 -7.07 8.38
N ALA A 56 -5.38 -5.93 9.05
CA ALA A 56 -4.92 -5.76 10.43
C ALA A 56 -5.62 -6.66 11.46
N LYS A 57 -6.77 -7.25 11.11
CA LYS A 57 -7.51 -8.18 12.00
C LYS A 57 -7.19 -9.65 11.76
N HIS A 58 -6.57 -9.99 10.64
CA HIS A 58 -6.24 -11.37 10.27
C HIS A 58 -4.80 -11.77 10.67
N GLU A 59 -4.09 -10.91 11.40
CA GLU A 59 -2.76 -11.18 11.98
C GLU A 59 -2.78 -11.62 13.46
N THR A 60 -3.86 -12.28 13.89
CA THR A 60 -3.88 -13.10 15.11
C THR A 60 -4.10 -14.55 14.75
#